data_AF-A0A920F2Q8-F1
#
_entry.id   AF-A0A920F2Q8-F1
#
_cell.length_a   1.000
_cell.length_b   1.000
_cell.length_c   1.000
_cell.angle_alpha   90.00
_cell.angle_beta   90.00
_cell.angle_gamma   90.00
#
_symmetry.space_group_name_H-M   'P 1'
#
loop_
_entity.id
_entity.type
_entity.pdbx_description
1 polymer ?
#
loop_
_entity_poly.entity_id
_entity_poly.type
_entity_poly.pdbx_seq_one_letter_code
_entity_poly.pdbx_strand_id
1 'polypeptide(L)'
;MVDRYLEDGIIEGRLDDDAYEQNFADAYPPLDKHEALVAADRCYFCYDAPCVTACPTAIDIPKFIRQISTGNVDGSARTIFEQNILGGMCARVCPTETLCEQACVRETAEGKPVQIGLLQRHATDHAMRNDRQYFARAEDTGKSIASWAPVRPGWPVRTGWP
;
A
#
# COMPACT_ATOMS: atom_id res chain seq x y z
N MET A 1 -26.92 -1.28 20.55
CA MET A 1 -26.79 0.17 20.27
C MET A 1 -27.72 0.88 21.23
N VAL A 2 -27.18 1.39 22.35
CA VAL A 2 -27.98 2.05 23.40
C VAL A 2 -28.29 3.46 22.92
N ASP A 3 -29.56 3.84 22.94
CA ASP A 3 -30.05 5.15 22.52
C ASP A 3 -29.70 6.21 23.56
N ARG A 4 -28.47 6.75 23.48
CA ARG A 4 -27.92 7.76 24.41
C ARG A 4 -28.29 9.20 24.02
N TYR A 5 -29.17 9.39 23.03
CA TYR A 5 -29.52 10.71 22.50
C TYR A 5 -30.56 11.48 23.34
N LEU A 6 -31.04 10.90 24.46
CA LEU A 6 -32.10 11.47 25.31
C LEU A 6 -31.68 11.78 26.75
N GLU A 7 -30.40 11.68 27.09
CA GLU A 7 -29.90 11.93 28.45
C GLU A 7 -29.49 13.42 28.63
N ASP A 8 -29.97 14.07 29.69
CA ASP A 8 -29.70 15.49 29.96
C ASP A 8 -28.24 15.73 30.41
N GLY A 9 -27.48 16.50 29.62
CA GLY A 9 -26.13 16.97 29.96
C GLY A 9 -25.08 16.74 28.86
N ILE A 10 -23.82 17.13 29.12
CA ILE A 10 -22.69 16.76 28.26
C ILE A 10 -22.21 15.39 28.72
N ILE A 11 -22.53 14.37 27.92
CA ILE A 11 -22.11 12.98 28.18
C ILE A 11 -20.92 12.68 27.28
N GLU A 12 -19.87 12.10 27.85
CA GLU A 12 -18.74 11.66 27.04
C GLU A 12 -19.17 10.52 26.12
N GLY A 13 -19.23 10.81 24.81
CA GLY A 13 -19.52 9.83 23.76
C GLY A 13 -18.32 8.92 23.45
N ARG A 14 -17.49 8.59 24.45
CA ARG A 14 -16.38 7.66 24.25
C ARG A 14 -16.96 6.29 23.95
N LEU A 15 -16.42 5.68 22.90
CA LEU A 15 -16.71 4.29 22.58
C LEU A 15 -16.02 3.40 23.61
N ASP A 16 -16.49 2.17 23.74
CA ASP A 16 -15.71 1.14 24.43
C ASP A 16 -14.47 0.77 23.60
N ASP A 17 -13.51 0.11 24.25
CA ASP A 17 -12.23 -0.25 23.64
C ASP A 17 -12.42 -1.16 22.42
N ASP A 18 -13.36 -2.10 22.47
CA ASP A 18 -13.68 -3.01 21.36
C ASP A 18 -14.21 -2.25 20.13
N ALA A 19 -15.09 -1.28 20.35
CA ALA A 19 -15.61 -0.41 19.30
C ALA A 19 -14.53 0.51 18.74
N TYR A 20 -13.55 0.93 19.55
CA TYR A 20 -12.38 1.63 19.03
C TYR A 20 -11.52 0.73 18.14
N GLU A 21 -11.20 -0.48 18.58
CA GLU A 21 -10.40 -1.42 17.79
C GLU A 21 -11.06 -1.73 16.43
N GLN A 22 -12.38 -1.95 16.43
CA GLN A 22 -13.13 -2.21 15.19
C GLN A 22 -13.17 -0.99 14.27
N ASN A 23 -13.41 0.20 14.81
CA ASN A 23 -13.55 1.42 14.00
C ASN A 23 -12.21 1.95 13.46
N PHE A 24 -11.09 1.63 14.11
CA PHE A 24 -9.76 2.03 13.68
C PHE A 24 -8.96 0.90 13.00
N ALA A 25 -9.58 -0.26 12.78
CA ALA A 25 -9.02 -1.31 11.96
C ALA A 25 -8.94 -0.91 10.47
N ASP A 26 -8.10 -1.61 9.71
CA ASP A 26 -8.06 -1.44 8.25
C ASP A 26 -9.45 -1.75 7.66
N ALA A 27 -9.99 -0.84 6.85
CA ALA A 27 -11.33 -0.98 6.26
C ALA A 27 -11.50 -2.24 5.38
N TYR A 28 -10.40 -2.72 4.80
CA TYR A 28 -10.37 -3.93 3.99
C TYR A 28 -9.39 -4.93 4.59
N PRO A 29 -9.75 -6.22 4.71
CA PRO A 29 -8.80 -7.24 5.14
C PRO A 29 -7.69 -7.45 4.11
N PRO A 30 -6.47 -7.81 4.54
CA PRO A 30 -5.40 -8.20 3.61
C PRO A 30 -5.73 -9.56 2.97
N LEU A 31 -5.23 -9.80 1.75
CA LEU A 31 -5.29 -11.13 1.15
C LEU A 31 -4.40 -12.10 1.91
N ASP A 32 -4.93 -13.29 2.20
CA ASP A 32 -4.12 -14.41 2.63
C ASP A 32 -3.23 -14.93 1.48
N LYS A 33 -2.39 -15.93 1.78
CA LYS A 33 -1.46 -16.50 0.79
C LYS A 33 -2.21 -17.18 -0.38
N HIS A 34 -3.26 -17.93 -0.11
CA HIS A 34 -4.00 -18.64 -1.13
C HIS A 34 -4.82 -17.67 -1.99
N GLU A 35 -5.50 -16.72 -1.36
CA GLU A 35 -6.24 -15.65 -2.04
C GLU A 35 -5.32 -14.82 -2.93
N ALA A 36 -4.12 -14.47 -2.47
CA ALA A 36 -3.13 -13.75 -3.26
C ALA A 36 -2.67 -14.54 -4.49
N LEU A 37 -2.48 -15.86 -4.38
CA LEU A 37 -2.14 -16.70 -5.53
C LEU A 37 -3.28 -16.74 -6.56
N VAL A 38 -4.51 -16.96 -6.09
CA VAL A 38 -5.71 -16.98 -6.95
C VAL A 38 -5.93 -15.63 -7.63
N ALA A 39 -5.75 -14.53 -6.90
CA ALA A 39 -5.86 -13.19 -7.45
C ALA A 39 -4.74 -12.88 -8.47
N ALA A 40 -3.51 -13.34 -8.22
CA ALA A 40 -2.37 -13.18 -9.12
C ALA A 40 -2.53 -13.98 -10.42
N ASP A 41 -3.09 -15.19 -10.35
CA ASP A 41 -3.34 -16.06 -11.51
C ASP A 41 -4.34 -15.48 -12.51
N ARG A 42 -5.16 -14.51 -12.09
CA ARG A 42 -6.06 -13.78 -13.00
C ARG A 42 -5.30 -12.87 -13.97
N CYS A 43 -4.04 -12.52 -13.69
CA CYS A 43 -3.28 -11.62 -14.55
C CYS A 43 -2.94 -12.27 -15.91
N TYR A 44 -3.16 -11.56 -17.02
CA TYR A 44 -2.78 -12.02 -18.35
C TYR A 44 -1.31 -11.78 -18.70
N PHE A 45 -0.57 -11.08 -17.84
CA PHE A 45 0.84 -10.74 -18.06
C PHE A 45 1.06 -10.09 -19.44
N CYS A 46 0.28 -9.05 -19.71
CA CYS A 46 0.31 -8.29 -20.96
C CYS A 46 1.72 -7.77 -21.24
N TYR A 47 2.16 -7.84 -22.50
CA TYR A 47 3.44 -7.29 -22.94
C TYR A 47 3.44 -5.75 -22.83
N ASP A 48 2.49 -5.10 -23.48
CA ASP A 48 2.23 -3.65 -23.33
C ASP A 48 1.17 -3.43 -22.26
N ALA A 49 1.55 -3.59 -20.99
CA ALA A 49 0.61 -3.57 -19.87
C ALA A 49 0.03 -2.16 -19.62
N PRO A 50 -1.26 -1.90 -19.92
CA PRO A 50 -1.86 -0.57 -19.73
C PRO A 50 -1.90 -0.14 -18.26
N CYS A 51 -1.95 -1.10 -17.33
CA CYS A 51 -1.90 -0.84 -15.90
C CYS A 51 -0.58 -0.21 -15.46
N VAL A 52 0.54 -0.49 -16.13
CA VAL A 52 1.85 0.12 -15.84
C VAL A 52 1.85 1.58 -16.26
N THR A 53 1.33 1.87 -17.46
CA THR A 53 1.21 3.25 -17.98
C THR A 53 0.29 4.12 -17.12
N ALA A 54 -0.77 3.54 -16.55
CA ALA A 54 -1.70 4.24 -15.66
C ALA A 54 -1.13 4.49 -14.25
N CYS A 55 -0.08 3.77 -13.85
CA CYS A 55 0.55 3.95 -12.54
C CYS A 55 1.50 5.16 -12.56
N PRO A 56 1.33 6.16 -11.68
CA PRO A 56 2.19 7.35 -11.67
C PRO A 56 3.68 7.06 -11.42
N THR A 57 3.99 5.97 -10.72
CA THR A 57 5.38 5.54 -10.46
C THR A 57 5.86 4.48 -11.45
N ALA A 58 5.05 4.14 -12.47
CA ALA A 58 5.35 3.14 -13.49
C ALA A 58 5.88 1.81 -12.92
N ILE A 59 5.30 1.34 -11.80
CA ILE A 59 5.72 0.06 -11.21
C ILE A 59 5.46 -1.07 -12.20
N ASP A 60 6.35 -2.07 -12.24
CA ASP A 60 6.21 -3.24 -13.10
C ASP A 60 5.19 -4.22 -12.51
N ILE A 61 3.91 -3.92 -12.75
CA ILE A 61 2.76 -4.68 -12.24
C ILE A 61 2.80 -6.14 -12.67
N PRO A 62 2.98 -6.48 -13.97
CA PRO A 62 3.07 -7.87 -14.39
C PRO A 62 4.19 -8.64 -13.70
N LYS A 63 5.37 -8.03 -13.50
CA LYS A 63 6.51 -8.67 -12.85
C LYS A 63 6.25 -8.97 -11.39
N PHE A 64 5.79 -7.99 -10.59
CA PHE A 64 5.58 -8.25 -9.16
C PHE A 64 4.44 -9.25 -8.95
N ILE A 65 3.40 -9.24 -9.79
CA ILE A 65 2.32 -10.23 -9.73
C ILE A 65 2.82 -11.62 -10.10
N ARG A 66 3.72 -11.74 -11.09
CA ARG A 66 4.34 -13.03 -11.45
C ARG A 66 5.19 -13.58 -10.29
N GLN A 67 5.88 -12.71 -9.57
CA GLN A 67 6.64 -13.10 -8.40
C GLN A 67 5.72 -13.61 -7.28
N ILE A 68 4.53 -13.02 -7.09
CA ILE A 68 3.51 -13.55 -6.18
C ILE A 68 3.02 -14.93 -6.65
N SER A 69 2.66 -15.10 -7.92
CA SER A 69 2.11 -16.37 -8.42
C SER A 69 3.10 -17.54 -8.37
N THR A 70 4.41 -17.24 -8.40
CA THR A 70 5.49 -18.22 -8.22
C THR A 70 5.92 -18.42 -6.77
N GLY A 71 5.24 -17.75 -5.81
CA GLY A 71 5.52 -17.82 -4.38
C GLY A 71 6.71 -16.97 -3.90
N ASN A 72 7.33 -16.19 -4.79
CA ASN A 72 8.41 -15.26 -4.46
C ASN A 72 7.88 -13.90 -3.98
N VAL A 73 7.21 -13.89 -2.83
CA VAL A 73 6.60 -12.68 -2.26
C VAL A 73 7.65 -11.63 -1.88
N ASP A 74 8.82 -12.05 -1.40
CA ASP A 74 9.92 -11.14 -1.05
C ASP A 74 10.51 -10.43 -2.29
N GLY A 75 10.70 -11.15 -3.39
CA GLY A 75 11.13 -10.57 -4.66
C GLY A 75 10.07 -9.63 -5.26
N SER A 76 8.79 -9.93 -5.05
CA SER A 76 7.68 -9.05 -5.40
C SER A 76 7.76 -7.72 -4.65
N ALA A 77 7.94 -7.78 -3.33
CA ALA A 77 8.06 -6.59 -2.49
C ALA A 77 9.27 -5.74 -2.88
N ARG A 78 10.43 -6.37 -3.11
CA ARG A 78 11.63 -5.68 -3.59
C ARG A 78 11.36 -4.93 -4.90
N THR A 79 10.71 -5.58 -5.88
CA THR A 79 10.37 -4.96 -7.17
C THR A 79 9.48 -3.72 -6.99
N ILE A 80 8.50 -3.79 -6.08
CA ILE A 80 7.64 -2.65 -5.75
C ILE A 80 8.47 -1.51 -5.15
N PHE A 81 9.32 -1.79 -4.16
CA PHE A 81 10.10 -0.76 -3.48
C PHE A 81 11.23 -0.16 -4.32
N GLU A 82 11.74 -0.89 -5.33
CA GLU A 82 12.71 -0.36 -6.30
C GLU A 82 12.15 0.82 -7.10
N GLN A 83 10.84 0.87 -7.32
CA GLN A 83 10.18 1.91 -8.11
C GLN A 83 9.30 2.84 -7.26
N ASN A 84 8.81 2.36 -6.11
CA ASN A 84 7.95 3.12 -5.21
C ASN A 84 8.33 2.88 -3.75
N ILE A 85 9.10 3.82 -3.18
CA ILE A 85 9.51 3.81 -1.76
C ILE A 85 8.33 3.88 -0.78
N LEU A 86 7.15 4.34 -1.22
CA LEU A 86 5.92 4.41 -0.43
C LEU A 86 4.95 3.27 -0.77
N GLY A 87 5.46 2.15 -1.29
CA GLY A 87 4.66 1.01 -1.76
C GLY A 87 3.59 0.53 -0.75
N GLY A 88 3.91 0.47 0.55
CA GLY A 88 2.97 0.06 1.59
C GLY A 88 1.82 1.04 1.84
N MET A 89 2.07 2.34 1.69
CA MET A 89 1.02 3.37 1.74
C MET A 89 0.18 3.33 0.47
N CYS A 90 0.82 3.32 -0.71
CA CYS A 90 0.12 3.28 -1.99
C CYS A 90 -0.80 2.06 -2.09
N ALA A 91 -0.43 0.92 -1.51
CA ALA A 91 -1.28 -0.27 -1.48
C ALA A 91 -2.60 -0.09 -0.70
N ARG A 92 -2.73 0.96 0.11
CA ARG A 92 -3.91 1.25 0.94
C ARG A 92 -4.71 2.47 0.48
N VAL A 93 -4.02 3.48 -0.06
CA VAL A 93 -4.63 4.80 -0.34
C VAL A 93 -4.68 5.15 -1.82
N CYS A 94 -4.07 4.36 -2.69
CA CYS A 94 -4.10 4.63 -4.12
C CYS A 94 -5.53 4.40 -4.66
N PRO A 95 -6.10 5.35 -5.42
CA PRO A 95 -7.42 5.19 -6.02
C PRO A 95 -7.32 4.30 -7.27
N THR A 96 -7.12 2.99 -7.06
CA THR A 96 -6.85 2.00 -8.11
C THR A 96 -7.97 1.92 -9.15
N GLU A 97 -9.21 2.15 -8.71
CA GLU A 97 -10.43 2.22 -9.52
C GLU A 97 -10.46 3.36 -10.53
N THR A 98 -9.51 4.31 -10.43
CA THR A 98 -9.30 5.39 -11.43
C THR A 98 -7.94 5.32 -12.11
N LEU A 99 -7.11 4.33 -11.76
CA LEU A 99 -5.72 4.21 -12.20
C LEU A 99 -5.44 2.81 -12.77
N CYS A 100 -4.59 2.02 -12.10
CA CYS A 100 -4.07 0.77 -12.62
C CYS A 100 -5.13 -0.33 -12.80
N GLU A 101 -6.15 -0.37 -11.94
CA GLU A 101 -7.24 -1.36 -12.05
C GLU A 101 -8.25 -0.94 -13.12
N GLN A 102 -8.55 0.35 -13.23
CA GLN A 102 -9.37 0.92 -14.31
C GLN A 102 -8.78 0.63 -15.70
N ALA A 103 -7.46 0.75 -15.83
CA ALA A 103 -6.75 0.50 -17.07
C ALA A 103 -6.54 -1.00 -17.37
N CYS A 104 -6.89 -1.90 -16.45
CA CYS A 104 -6.67 -3.33 -16.62
C CYS A 104 -7.48 -3.88 -17.80
N VAL A 105 -6.86 -4.67 -18.69
CA VAL A 105 -7.57 -5.30 -19.83
C VAL A 105 -8.74 -6.18 -19.39
N ARG A 106 -8.69 -6.74 -18.17
CA ARG A 106 -9.78 -7.54 -17.61
C ARG A 106 -10.94 -6.71 -17.09
N GLU A 107 -10.69 -5.45 -16.74
CA GLU A 107 -11.77 -4.51 -16.44
C GLU A 107 -12.59 -4.26 -17.70
N THR A 108 -11.94 -3.93 -18.80
CA THR A 108 -12.60 -3.71 -20.09
C THR A 108 -13.33 -4.96 -20.59
N ALA A 109 -12.77 -6.16 -20.37
CA ALA A 109 -13.34 -7.40 -20.89
C ALA A 109 -14.44 -8.02 -20.01
N GLU A 110 -14.32 -7.92 -18.68
CA GLU A 110 -15.16 -8.68 -17.73
C GLU A 110 -15.79 -7.81 -16.62
N GLY A 111 -15.42 -6.53 -16.52
CA GLY A 111 -15.82 -5.65 -15.41
C GLY A 111 -15.26 -6.09 -14.06
N LYS A 112 -14.18 -6.90 -14.07
CA LYS A 112 -13.52 -7.42 -12.87
C LYS A 112 -12.01 -7.37 -13.05
N PRO A 113 -11.33 -6.31 -12.54
CA PRO A 113 -9.91 -6.16 -12.73
C PRO A 113 -9.14 -7.19 -11.91
N VAL A 114 -7.83 -7.26 -12.15
CA VAL A 114 -6.92 -7.89 -11.19
C VAL A 114 -6.85 -6.98 -9.96
N GLN A 115 -6.87 -7.56 -8.75
CA GLN A 115 -6.81 -6.81 -7.49
C GLN A 115 -5.38 -6.33 -7.20
N ILE A 116 -4.87 -5.43 -8.05
CA ILE A 116 -3.49 -4.94 -8.04
C ILE A 116 -3.15 -4.29 -6.69
N GLY A 117 -4.04 -3.47 -6.14
CA GLY A 117 -3.82 -2.80 -4.86
C GLY A 117 -3.65 -3.80 -3.70
N LEU A 118 -4.52 -4.81 -3.64
CA LEU A 118 -4.45 -5.85 -2.61
C LEU A 118 -3.23 -6.77 -2.77
N LEU A 119 -2.83 -7.08 -4.01
CA LEU A 119 -1.61 -7.83 -4.29
C LEU A 119 -0.34 -7.05 -3.89
N GLN A 120 -0.33 -5.73 -4.14
CA GLN A 120 0.74 -4.86 -3.67
C GLN A 120 0.80 -4.81 -2.14
N ARG A 121 -0.36 -4.77 -1.47
CA ARG A 121 -0.44 -4.85 0.00
C ARG A 121 0.09 -6.19 0.50
N HIS A 122 -0.28 -7.30 -0.12
CA HIS A 122 0.20 -8.63 0.26
C HIS A 122 1.74 -8.71 0.24
N ALA A 123 2.38 -8.21 -0.83
CA ALA A 123 3.82 -8.19 -0.94
C ALA A 123 4.49 -7.21 0.05
N THR A 124 3.98 -5.98 0.15
CA THR A 124 4.59 -4.96 1.02
C THR A 124 4.39 -5.27 2.51
N ASP A 125 3.22 -5.78 2.92
CA ASP A 125 2.98 -6.24 4.29
C ASP A 125 3.89 -7.42 4.64
N HIS A 126 4.16 -8.34 3.70
CA HIS A 126 5.14 -9.41 3.91
C HIS A 126 6.53 -8.85 4.22
N ALA A 127 7.01 -7.87 3.45
CA ALA A 127 8.31 -7.25 3.70
C ALA A 127 8.36 -6.52 5.05
N MET A 128 7.32 -5.75 5.37
CA MET A 128 7.23 -4.98 6.62
C MET A 128 7.16 -5.89 7.86
N ARG A 129 6.38 -6.97 7.82
CA ARG A 129 6.30 -7.94 8.93
C ARG A 129 7.60 -8.70 9.18
N ASN A 130 8.45 -8.81 8.16
CA ASN A 130 9.75 -9.49 8.23
C ASN A 130 10.92 -8.50 8.34
N ASP A 131 10.66 -7.23 8.66
CA ASP A 131 11.65 -6.15 8.79
C ASP A 131 12.67 -6.12 7.64
N ARG A 132 12.20 -6.34 6.40
CA ARG A 132 13.07 -6.47 5.24
C ARG A 132 13.58 -5.10 4.81
N GLN A 133 14.89 -4.92 4.88
CA GLN A 133 15.58 -3.76 4.30
C GLN A 133 16.26 -4.16 2.99
N TYR A 134 15.71 -3.73 1.86
CA TYR A 134 16.24 -4.09 0.54
C TYR A 134 17.41 -3.21 0.09
N PHE A 135 17.54 -2.01 0.65
CA PHE A 135 18.52 -1.02 0.23
C PHE A 135 19.45 -0.65 1.38
N ALA A 136 20.74 -0.63 1.09
CA ALA A 136 21.76 -0.12 1.99
C ALA A 136 22.11 1.33 1.60
N ARG A 137 22.43 2.13 2.60
CA ARG A 137 22.98 3.48 2.38
C ARG A 137 24.32 3.34 1.64
N ALA A 138 24.51 4.14 0.59
CA ALA A 138 25.79 4.25 -0.09
C ALA A 138 26.84 4.92 0.80
N GLU A 139 28.12 4.84 0.42
CA GLU A 139 29.20 5.54 1.11
C GLU A 139 28.93 7.04 1.19
N ASP A 140 29.42 7.66 2.28
CA ASP A 140 29.25 9.09 2.48
C ASP A 140 29.98 9.88 1.39
N THR A 141 29.27 10.84 0.80
CA THR A 141 29.81 11.71 -0.25
C THR A 141 30.50 12.95 0.30
N GLY A 142 30.39 13.21 1.62
CA GLY A 142 30.88 14.42 2.28
C GLY A 142 30.08 15.69 1.94
N LYS A 143 28.99 15.57 1.18
CA LYS A 143 28.11 16.68 0.78
C LYS A 143 26.88 16.73 1.68
N SER A 144 26.43 17.94 2.01
CA SER A 144 25.21 18.18 2.80
C SER A 144 24.08 18.69 1.93
N ILE A 145 22.87 18.17 2.14
CA ILE A 145 21.64 18.59 1.47
C ILE A 145 20.62 18.98 2.55
N ALA A 146 19.91 20.09 2.34
CA ALA A 146 18.79 20.49 3.19
C ALA A 146 17.48 20.42 2.39
N SER A 147 16.48 19.75 2.94
CA SER A 147 15.11 19.76 2.44
C SER A 147 14.23 20.61 3.37
N TRP A 148 13.58 21.64 2.84
CA TRP A 148 12.62 22.43 3.61
C TRP A 148 11.23 21.79 3.51
N ALA A 149 10.68 21.42 4.67
CA ALA A 149 9.30 20.98 4.79
C ALA A 149 8.59 21.91 5.79
N PRO A 150 7.31 22.28 5.54
CA PRO A 150 6.55 23.09 6.47
C PRO A 150 6.40 22.34 7.79
N VAL A 151 7.04 22.86 8.84
CA VAL A 151 6.94 22.32 10.19
C VAL A 151 5.78 23.02 10.88
N ARG A 152 4.94 22.27 11.60
CA ARG A 152 3.89 22.88 12.44
C ARG A 152 4.55 23.86 13.43
N PRO A 153 3.94 25.03 13.71
CA PRO A 153 4.45 25.95 14.71
C PRO A 153 4.65 25.23 16.06
N GLY A 154 5.85 25.33 16.63
CA GLY A 154 6.21 24.68 17.90
C GLY A 154 6.89 23.31 17.79
N TRP A 155 7.07 22.76 16.59
CA TRP A 155 7.91 21.57 16.41
C TRP A 155 9.38 21.95 16.23
N PRO A 156 10.31 21.32 16.98
CA PRO A 156 11.74 21.56 16.79
C PRO A 156 12.15 21.09 15.40
N VAL A 157 12.79 21.98 14.63
CA VAL A 157 13.44 21.61 13.38
C VAL A 157 14.59 20.67 13.74
N ARG A 158 14.47 19.38 13.42
CA ARG A 158 15.63 18.47 13.49
C ARG A 158 16.61 18.88 12.40
N THR A 159 17.61 19.67 12.77
CA THR A 159 18.78 19.95 11.94
C THR A 159 19.70 18.73 11.98
N GLY A 160 19.38 17.71 11.17
CA GLY A 160 20.22 16.53 11.02
C GLY A 160 19.43 15.22 11.09
N TRP A 161 19.55 14.43 10.03
CA TRP A 161 19.38 12.99 10.11
C TRP A 161 20.62 12.41 10.80
N PRO A 162 20.50 11.49 11.78
CA PRO A 162 21.65 10.77 12.32
C PRO A 162 22.38 9.94 11.25
#